data_AF-A0A968XT53-F1
#
_entry.id   AF-A0A968XT53-F1
#
_cell.length_a   1.000
_cell.length_b   1.000
_cell.length_c   1.000
_cell.angle_alpha   90.00
_cell.angle_beta   90.00
_cell.angle_gamma   90.00
#
_symmetry.space_group_name_H-M   'P 1'
#
loop_
_entity.id
_entity.type
_entity.pdbx_description
1 polymer ?
#
loop_
_entity_poly.entity_id
_entity_poly.type
_entity_poly.pdbx_seq_one_letter_code
_entity_poly.pdbx_strand_id
1 'polypeptide(L)'
;MRLPLAVAVIAMLLSAAFAADNTLTASEKKDGWKLLFNGKNLDGWRGYTLPSLPEAGWKVEDGILKSVAGTKGKELITVETYDDFELSWEWRVLPGGNNGIKYFVTEQRTKAPGPEYQMIDDEKHPDGQKGGTHQTAAFYDVLAPAADKPVKPGASGTPRASSRRAAVSSTGSTARRCWSST
;
A
#
# COMPACT_ATOMS: atom_id res chain seq x y z
N MET A 1 -30.44 -43.85 -42.59
CA MET A 1 -29.07 -43.30 -42.69
C MET A 1 -28.97 -42.17 -41.68
N ARG A 2 -28.06 -42.27 -40.69
CA ARG A 2 -28.05 -41.46 -39.46
C ARG A 2 -27.50 -40.05 -39.71
N LEU A 3 -28.22 -39.03 -39.24
CA LEU A 3 -27.80 -37.63 -39.21
C LEU A 3 -26.74 -37.46 -38.09
N PRO A 4 -25.59 -36.80 -38.30
CA PRO A 4 -24.64 -36.58 -37.21
C PRO A 4 -25.14 -35.43 -36.32
N LEU A 5 -25.22 -35.72 -35.03
CA LEU A 5 -25.55 -34.78 -33.96
C LEU A 5 -24.39 -33.78 -33.82
N ALA A 6 -24.64 -32.50 -34.11
CA ALA A 6 -23.68 -31.43 -33.86
C ALA A 6 -23.53 -31.23 -32.34
N VAL A 7 -22.35 -31.52 -31.79
CA VAL A 7 -22.00 -31.19 -30.41
C VAL A 7 -21.52 -29.73 -30.39
N ALA A 8 -22.37 -28.83 -29.93
CA ALA A 8 -21.98 -27.46 -29.64
C ALA A 8 -21.19 -27.45 -28.31
N VAL A 9 -19.87 -27.33 -28.41
CA VAL A 9 -19.00 -27.07 -27.24
C VAL A 9 -19.12 -25.59 -26.90
N ILE A 10 -19.95 -25.25 -25.91
CA ILE A 10 -19.97 -23.90 -25.33
C ILE A 10 -18.78 -23.79 -24.38
N ALA A 11 -17.69 -23.19 -24.85
CA ALA A 11 -16.59 -22.77 -23.99
C ALA A 11 -17.03 -21.55 -23.17
N MET A 12 -17.46 -21.74 -21.93
CA MET A 12 -17.61 -20.65 -20.97
C MET A 12 -16.21 -20.15 -20.58
N LEU A 13 -15.78 -19.05 -21.18
CA LEU A 13 -14.64 -18.27 -20.72
C LEU A 13 -14.99 -17.63 -19.38
N LEU A 14 -14.50 -18.18 -18.27
CA LEU A 14 -14.48 -17.46 -16.99
C LEU A 14 -13.44 -16.33 -17.10
N SER A 15 -13.89 -15.15 -17.50
CA SER A 15 -13.12 -13.92 -17.28
C SER A 15 -13.10 -13.65 -15.78
N ALA A 16 -11.96 -13.86 -15.13
CA ALA A 16 -11.73 -13.39 -13.77
C ALA A 16 -11.89 -11.86 -13.77
N ALA A 17 -13.01 -11.37 -13.24
CA ALA A 17 -13.26 -9.94 -13.11
C ALA A 17 -12.27 -9.37 -12.08
N PHE A 18 -11.19 -8.75 -12.57
CA PHE A 18 -10.34 -7.94 -11.72
C PHE A 18 -11.16 -6.74 -11.24
N ALA A 19 -11.28 -6.57 -9.92
CA ALA A 19 -11.87 -5.34 -9.39
C ALA A 19 -11.06 -4.13 -9.89
N ALA A 20 -11.78 -3.08 -10.28
CA ALA A 20 -11.22 -1.77 -10.56
C ALA A 20 -10.45 -1.23 -9.35
N ASP A 21 -9.55 -0.28 -9.59
CA ASP A 21 -8.77 0.36 -8.52
C ASP A 21 -9.68 0.91 -7.43
N ASN A 22 -9.22 0.82 -6.18
CA ASN A 22 -9.94 1.26 -4.99
C ASN A 22 -11.35 0.67 -4.86
N THR A 23 -11.56 -0.57 -5.32
CA THR A 23 -12.80 -1.33 -5.17
C THR A 23 -12.50 -2.75 -4.72
N LEU A 24 -13.33 -3.29 -3.82
CA LEU A 24 -13.25 -4.69 -3.40
C LEU A 24 -14.05 -5.60 -4.32
N THR A 25 -13.46 -6.74 -4.69
CA THR A 25 -14.16 -7.87 -5.30
C THR A 25 -15.21 -8.46 -4.36
N ALA A 26 -16.11 -9.27 -4.90
CA ALA A 26 -17.08 -10.00 -4.07
C ALA A 26 -16.42 -10.96 -3.08
N SER A 27 -15.32 -11.62 -3.47
CA SER A 27 -14.56 -12.49 -2.56
C SER A 27 -13.93 -11.70 -1.43
N GLU A 28 -13.27 -10.58 -1.74
CA GLU A 28 -12.64 -9.75 -0.71
C GLU A 28 -13.67 -9.26 0.32
N LYS A 29 -14.84 -8.79 -0.14
CA LYS A 29 -15.92 -8.42 0.79
C LYS A 29 -16.38 -9.60 1.66
N LYS A 30 -16.52 -10.79 1.06
CA LYS A 30 -16.91 -12.01 1.78
C LYS A 30 -15.86 -12.42 2.82
N ASP A 31 -14.58 -12.23 2.50
CA ASP A 31 -13.45 -12.55 3.36
C ASP A 31 -13.17 -11.44 4.40
N GLY A 32 -14.04 -10.42 4.48
CA GLY A 32 -14.00 -9.38 5.52
C GLY A 32 -13.09 -8.19 5.24
N TRP A 33 -12.51 -8.11 4.04
CA TRP A 33 -11.64 -7.01 3.63
C TRP A 33 -12.39 -5.65 3.63
N LYS A 34 -11.70 -4.60 4.05
CA LYS A 34 -12.20 -3.20 4.06
C LYS A 34 -11.23 -2.24 3.37
N LEU A 35 -11.73 -1.35 2.50
CA LEU A 35 -10.87 -0.32 1.90
C LEU A 35 -10.38 0.67 2.96
N LEU A 36 -9.06 0.87 3.01
CA LEU A 36 -8.46 1.97 3.78
C LEU A 36 -8.44 3.28 3.00
N PHE A 37 -8.43 3.20 1.66
CA PHE A 37 -8.47 4.36 0.78
C PHE A 37 -9.53 4.13 -0.28
N ASN A 38 -10.42 5.12 -0.45
CA ASN A 38 -11.59 5.02 -1.32
C ASN A 38 -11.35 5.54 -2.75
N GLY A 39 -10.13 5.97 -3.07
CA GLY A 39 -9.78 6.52 -4.38
C GLY A 39 -10.22 7.98 -4.61
N LYS A 40 -10.87 8.62 -3.64
CA LYS A 40 -11.51 9.93 -3.84
C LYS A 40 -11.03 10.98 -2.85
N ASN A 41 -10.89 10.62 -1.57
CA ASN A 41 -10.52 11.55 -0.52
C ASN A 41 -9.76 10.82 0.61
N LEU A 42 -9.51 11.54 1.71
CA LEU A 42 -8.78 11.05 2.89
C LEU A 42 -9.71 10.66 4.05
N ASP A 43 -10.96 10.30 3.77
CA ASP A 43 -11.86 9.79 4.80
C ASP A 43 -11.24 8.56 5.47
N GLY A 44 -11.28 8.51 6.80
CA GLY A 44 -10.61 7.47 7.60
C GLY A 44 -9.13 7.74 7.90
N TRP A 45 -8.59 8.89 7.47
CA TRP A 45 -7.23 9.34 7.76
C TRP A 45 -7.21 10.66 8.53
N ARG A 46 -6.14 10.87 9.27
CA ARG A 46 -5.77 12.15 9.91
C ARG A 46 -4.26 12.31 9.88
N GLY A 47 -3.73 13.46 10.29
CA GLY A 47 -2.29 13.64 10.49
C GLY A 47 -1.80 12.92 11.75
N TYR A 48 -0.61 12.36 11.69
CA TYR A 48 0.09 11.84 12.85
C TYR A 48 0.27 12.94 13.90
N THR A 49 -0.14 12.69 15.15
CA THR A 49 -0.21 13.64 16.27
C THR A 49 -1.18 14.82 16.08
N LEU A 50 -2.04 14.77 15.06
CA LEU A 50 -3.07 15.78 14.79
C LEU A 50 -4.49 15.21 14.96
N PRO A 51 -5.47 16.03 15.37
CA PRO A 51 -6.88 15.63 15.41
C PRO A 51 -7.57 15.63 14.04
N SER A 52 -6.93 16.23 13.03
CA SER A 52 -7.45 16.43 11.68
C SER A 52 -6.41 16.07 10.63
N LEU A 53 -6.77 16.18 9.35
CA LEU A 53 -5.81 16.08 8.24
C LEU A 53 -4.69 17.12 8.36
N PRO A 54 -3.47 16.82 7.88
CA PRO A 54 -2.43 17.83 7.75
C PRO A 54 -2.84 18.90 6.74
N GLU A 55 -2.42 20.15 6.98
CA GLU A 55 -2.72 21.28 6.10
C GLU A 55 -2.09 21.14 4.71
N ALA A 56 -0.99 20.37 4.60
CA ALA A 56 -0.24 20.19 3.37
C ALA A 56 0.47 18.83 3.31
N GLY A 57 1.01 18.50 2.14
CA GLY A 57 1.87 17.34 1.91
C GLY A 57 1.19 16.13 1.26
N TRP A 58 -0.14 16.13 1.17
CA TRP A 58 -0.91 15.02 0.59
C TRP A 58 -2.00 15.52 -0.35
N LYS A 59 -2.21 14.79 -1.45
CA LYS A 59 -3.34 15.00 -2.37
C LYS A 59 -3.87 13.68 -2.90
N VAL A 60 -5.14 13.68 -3.31
CA VAL A 60 -5.75 12.59 -4.08
C VAL A 60 -5.90 13.05 -5.52
N GLU A 61 -5.33 12.29 -6.46
CA GLU A 61 -5.34 12.61 -7.89
C GLU A 61 -5.35 11.31 -8.69
N ASP A 62 -6.27 11.19 -9.63
CA ASP A 62 -6.46 9.99 -10.49
C ASP A 62 -6.67 8.69 -9.72
N GLY A 63 -7.39 8.73 -8.59
CA GLY A 63 -7.57 7.53 -7.77
C GLY A 63 -6.33 7.12 -6.98
N ILE A 64 -5.32 7.99 -6.86
CA ILE A 64 -4.06 7.72 -6.18
C ILE A 64 -3.87 8.73 -5.05
N LEU A 65 -3.56 8.24 -3.86
CA LEU A 65 -3.05 9.07 -2.77
C LEU A 65 -1.56 9.35 -2.99
N LYS A 66 -1.20 10.62 -3.17
CA LYS A 66 0.14 11.08 -3.54
C LYS A 66 0.69 12.01 -2.45
N SER A 67 1.94 11.81 -2.07
CA SER A 67 2.70 12.85 -1.37
C SER A 67 3.03 13.99 -2.34
N VAL A 68 3.03 15.22 -1.83
CA VAL A 68 3.36 16.42 -2.62
C VAL A 68 4.85 16.70 -2.48
N ALA A 69 5.60 16.52 -3.57
CA ALA A 69 7.05 16.75 -3.60
C ALA A 69 7.41 18.17 -3.14
N GLY A 70 8.50 18.30 -2.38
CA GLY A 70 8.99 19.59 -1.86
C GLY A 70 8.13 20.22 -0.77
N THR A 71 7.05 19.57 -0.34
CA THR A 71 6.16 20.08 0.70
C THR A 71 6.41 19.36 2.02
N LYS A 72 6.68 20.11 3.09
CA LYS A 72 6.75 19.55 4.45
C LYS A 72 5.34 19.34 4.98
N GLY A 73 4.86 18.09 4.94
CA GLY A 73 3.61 17.66 5.57
C GLY A 73 3.86 16.87 6.85
N LYS A 74 2.79 16.61 7.61
CA LYS A 74 2.79 15.52 8.61
C LYS A 74 2.43 14.21 7.92
N GLU A 75 2.89 13.11 8.49
CA GLU A 75 2.52 11.76 8.07
C GLU A 75 1.01 11.54 8.21
N LEU A 76 0.41 10.72 7.33
CA LEU A 76 -0.98 10.32 7.48
C LEU A 76 -1.07 9.10 8.38
N ILE A 77 -2.08 9.05 9.25
CA ILE A 77 -2.38 7.91 10.12
C ILE A 77 -3.85 7.53 10.02
N THR A 78 -4.16 6.24 10.13
CA THR A 78 -5.55 5.79 10.19
C THR A 78 -6.26 6.34 11.43
N VAL A 79 -7.51 6.78 11.26
CA VAL A 79 -8.39 7.12 12.38
C VAL A 79 -8.70 5.89 13.22
N GLU A 80 -8.93 4.75 12.55
CA GLU A 80 -9.14 3.46 13.19
C GLU A 80 -7.84 2.82 13.67
N THR A 81 -7.98 1.89 14.61
CA THR A 81 -6.92 1.02 15.11
C THR A 81 -7.17 -0.45 14.78
N TYR A 82 -6.12 -1.24 14.56
CA TYR A 82 -6.08 -2.61 14.08
C TYR A 82 -5.01 -3.39 14.86
N ASP A 83 -5.32 -4.57 15.40
CA ASP A 83 -4.32 -5.50 15.96
C ASP A 83 -3.77 -6.44 14.87
N ASP A 84 -4.38 -7.60 14.76
CA ASP A 84 -4.10 -8.59 13.74
C ASP A 84 -4.72 -8.06 12.46
N PHE A 85 -3.87 -7.86 11.46
CA PHE A 85 -4.32 -7.46 10.14
C PHE A 85 -3.46 -8.11 9.08
N GLU A 86 -4.12 -8.39 7.96
CA GLU A 86 -3.45 -8.43 6.67
C GLU A 86 -3.55 -7.04 6.05
N LEU A 87 -2.47 -6.58 5.41
CA LEU A 87 -2.46 -5.35 4.63
C LEU A 87 -1.86 -5.67 3.27
N SER A 88 -2.53 -5.22 2.23
CA SER A 88 -1.98 -5.25 0.88
C SER A 88 -2.14 -3.87 0.25
N TRP A 89 -1.27 -3.42 -0.63
CA TRP A 89 -1.32 -2.08 -1.23
C TRP A 89 -0.36 -1.96 -2.40
N GLU A 90 -0.74 -1.15 -3.39
CA GLU A 90 0.15 -0.82 -4.49
C GLU A 90 0.80 0.53 -4.24
N TRP A 91 2.08 0.63 -4.56
CA TRP A 91 2.81 1.88 -4.46
C TRP A 91 3.82 2.02 -5.58
N ARG A 92 4.26 3.26 -5.76
CA ARG A 92 5.37 3.64 -6.63
C ARG A 92 6.08 4.83 -6.01
N VAL A 93 7.39 4.90 -6.21
CA VAL A 93 8.18 6.09 -5.87
C VAL A 93 8.74 6.71 -7.14
N LEU A 94 8.95 8.03 -7.11
CA LEU A 94 9.70 8.72 -8.16
C LEU A 94 11.19 8.35 -8.07
N PRO A 95 11.99 8.60 -9.12
CA PRO A 95 13.43 8.41 -9.06
C PRO A 95 14.04 9.16 -7.87
N GLY A 96 14.79 8.46 -7.03
CA GLY A 96 15.34 8.99 -5.79
C GLY A 96 14.30 9.29 -4.70
N GLY A 97 13.10 8.73 -4.78
CA GLY A 97 12.05 8.89 -3.77
C GLY A 97 12.25 7.99 -2.55
N ASN A 98 11.70 8.42 -1.42
CA ASN A 98 11.71 7.69 -0.15
C ASN A 98 10.35 7.82 0.54
N ASN A 99 9.83 6.74 1.08
CA ASN A 99 8.55 6.67 1.76
C ASN A 99 8.51 5.39 2.61
N GLY A 100 7.45 5.20 3.38
CA GLY A 100 7.26 3.94 4.09
C GLY A 100 5.88 3.80 4.71
N ILE A 101 5.47 2.55 4.88
CA ILE A 101 4.29 2.21 5.69
C ILE A 101 4.78 1.76 7.04
N LYS A 102 4.37 2.49 8.06
CA LYS A 102 4.56 2.12 9.45
C LYS A 102 3.31 1.46 10.00
N TYR A 103 3.50 0.48 10.86
CA TYR A 103 2.43 -0.26 11.52
C TYR A 103 2.77 -0.42 13.00
N PHE A 104 1.79 -0.86 13.81
CA PHE A 104 1.86 -0.81 15.27
C PHE A 104 2.25 0.57 15.80
N VAL A 105 1.74 1.61 15.13
CA VAL A 105 2.10 2.99 15.43
C VAL A 105 1.38 3.47 16.68
N THR A 106 2.14 4.10 17.58
CA THR A 106 1.60 4.74 18.78
C THR A 106 2.10 6.18 18.88
N GLU A 107 1.20 7.10 19.20
CA GLU A 107 1.52 8.54 19.25
C GLU A 107 2.30 8.95 20.51
N GLN A 108 2.55 8.00 21.42
CA GLN A 108 3.49 8.17 22.53
C GLN A 108 4.95 8.12 22.08
N ARG A 109 5.24 7.59 20.87
CA ARG A 109 6.59 7.48 20.31
C ARG A 109 6.88 8.61 19.32
N THR A 110 7.63 9.62 19.74
CA THR A 110 7.87 10.81 18.90
C THR A 110 8.98 10.65 17.85
N LYS A 111 9.91 9.70 18.03
CA LYS A 111 11.06 9.50 17.11
C LYS A 111 10.90 8.29 16.19
N ALA A 112 10.47 7.15 16.73
CA ALA A 112 10.28 5.90 16.00
C ALA A 112 8.83 5.42 16.22
N PRO A 113 7.86 5.98 15.46
CA PRO A 113 6.44 5.78 15.71
C PRO A 113 6.00 4.31 15.68
N GLY A 114 6.67 3.47 14.89
CA GLY A 114 6.46 2.02 14.81
C GLY A 114 7.38 1.37 13.78
N PRO A 115 7.37 0.01 13.68
CA PRO A 115 7.99 -0.72 12.59
C PRO A 115 7.62 -0.21 11.20
N GLU A 116 8.53 -0.34 10.24
CA GLU A 116 8.39 0.25 8.90
C GLU A 116 8.70 -0.75 7.80
N TYR A 117 7.78 -0.87 6.83
CA TYR A 117 8.06 -1.39 5.50
C TYR A 117 8.65 -0.27 4.65
N GLN A 118 9.90 -0.43 4.23
CA GLN A 118 10.63 0.57 3.45
C GLN A 118 10.16 0.61 1.98
N MET A 119 9.86 1.82 1.47
CA MET A 119 9.45 2.09 0.10
C MET A 119 10.39 3.14 -0.51
N ILE A 120 11.45 2.72 -1.17
CA ILE A 120 12.55 3.60 -1.54
C ILE A 120 13.07 3.32 -2.95
N ASP A 121 13.72 4.30 -3.57
CA ASP A 121 14.55 4.05 -4.74
C ASP A 121 15.92 3.51 -4.31
N ASP A 122 16.06 2.18 -4.35
CA ASP A 122 17.28 1.45 -3.99
C ASP A 122 18.52 1.93 -4.76
N GLU A 123 18.34 2.39 -6.01
CA GLU A 123 19.45 2.75 -6.90
C GLU A 123 19.83 4.22 -6.79
N LYS A 124 18.86 5.11 -6.55
CA LYS A 124 19.08 6.56 -6.64
C LYS A 124 18.94 7.32 -5.33
N HIS A 125 18.24 6.77 -4.33
CA HIS A 125 18.17 7.43 -3.03
C HIS A 125 19.41 7.09 -2.20
N PRO A 126 20.12 8.09 -1.61
CA PRO A 126 21.34 7.84 -0.85
C PRO A 126 21.20 6.83 0.29
N ASP A 127 20.02 6.76 0.90
CA ASP A 127 19.73 5.77 1.94
C ASP A 127 19.53 4.36 1.36
N GLY A 128 18.85 4.22 0.22
CA GLY A 128 18.66 2.94 -0.46
C GLY A 128 19.99 2.34 -0.96
N GLN A 129 20.91 3.20 -1.40
CA GLN A 129 22.25 2.83 -1.85
C GLN A 129 23.13 2.24 -0.73
N LYS A 130 22.77 2.42 0.55
CA LYS A 130 23.45 1.74 1.66
C LYS A 130 23.26 0.23 1.64
N GLY A 131 22.21 -0.26 0.97
CA GLY A 131 21.91 -1.68 0.88
C GLY A 131 21.30 -2.26 2.18
N GLY A 132 21.08 -3.57 2.19
CA GLY A 132 20.65 -4.31 3.38
C GLY A 132 19.31 -3.84 3.96
N THR A 133 19.32 -3.43 5.23
CA THR A 133 18.14 -2.99 6.00
C THR A 133 17.56 -1.64 5.56
N HIS A 134 18.18 -0.96 4.59
CA HIS A 134 17.72 0.32 4.05
C HIS A 134 17.05 0.20 2.68
N GLN A 135 16.96 -1.00 2.10
CA GLN A 135 16.35 -1.19 0.79
C GLN A 135 14.84 -1.40 0.85
N THR A 136 14.20 -1.27 -0.31
CA THR A 136 12.79 -1.60 -0.53
C THR A 136 12.44 -2.96 0.07
N ALA A 137 11.28 -3.01 0.73
CA ALA A 137 10.73 -4.17 1.44
C ALA A 137 11.50 -4.63 2.68
N ALA A 138 12.55 -3.89 3.10
CA ALA A 138 13.17 -4.12 4.40
C ALA A 138 12.17 -3.81 5.53
N PHE A 139 12.31 -4.54 6.63
CA PHE A 139 11.95 -3.97 7.93
C PHE A 139 13.05 -2.96 8.26
N TYR A 140 12.77 -1.69 8.02
CA TYR A 140 13.76 -0.63 8.02
C TYR A 140 14.66 -0.65 9.27
N ASP A 141 15.97 -0.62 9.06
CA ASP A 141 17.03 -0.66 10.10
C ASP A 141 17.05 -1.93 10.99
N VAL A 142 16.24 -2.95 10.67
CA VAL A 142 16.10 -4.18 11.48
C VAL A 142 16.38 -5.45 10.68
N LEU A 143 15.73 -5.63 9.53
CA LEU A 143 15.83 -6.85 8.73
C LEU A 143 15.86 -6.52 7.23
N ALA A 144 16.89 -7.03 6.55
CA ALA A 144 17.02 -6.91 5.11
C ALA A 144 15.84 -7.60 4.38
N PRO A 145 15.47 -7.14 3.18
CA PRO A 145 14.41 -7.77 2.42
C PRO A 145 14.81 -9.17 1.98
N ALA A 146 13.82 -9.98 1.61
CA ALA A 146 14.08 -11.25 0.93
C ALA A 146 14.89 -11.01 -0.36
N ALA A 147 15.78 -11.95 -0.70
CA ALA A 147 16.66 -11.82 -1.87
C ALA A 147 15.87 -11.71 -3.20
N ASP A 148 14.68 -12.30 -3.24
CA ASP A 148 13.74 -12.33 -4.35
C ASP A 148 12.59 -11.31 -4.18
N LYS A 149 12.82 -10.21 -3.47
CA LYS A 149 11.81 -9.19 -3.18
C LYS A 149 11.03 -8.77 -4.45
N PRO A 150 9.69 -8.76 -4.42
CA PRO A 150 8.86 -8.56 -5.60
C PRO A 150 8.76 -7.06 -5.96
N VAL A 151 9.84 -6.49 -6.49
CA VAL A 151 9.83 -5.14 -7.07
C VAL A 151 9.65 -5.27 -8.57
N LYS A 152 8.57 -4.70 -9.11
CA LYS A 152 8.35 -4.62 -10.56
C LYS A 152 9.05 -3.36 -11.09
N PRO A 153 9.68 -3.44 -12.27
CA PRO A 153 10.10 -2.25 -12.99
C PRO A 153 8.86 -1.42 -13.38
N GLY A 154 8.84 -0.13 -13.04
CA GLY A 154 7.86 0.82 -13.52
C GLY A 154 8.10 1.19 -14.98
N ALA A 155 7.08 1.74 -15.66
CA ALA A 155 7.12 2.10 -17.09
C ALA A 155 8.21 3.14 -17.45
N SER A 156 8.87 3.75 -16.46
CA SER A 156 9.98 4.71 -16.60
C SER A 156 11.25 4.30 -15.82
N GLY A 157 11.38 3.03 -15.43
CA GLY A 157 12.48 2.56 -14.56
C GLY A 157 12.32 2.97 -13.09
N THR A 158 11.11 3.34 -12.67
CA THR A 158 10.78 3.63 -11.27
C THR A 158 10.44 2.35 -10.51
N PRO A 159 10.89 2.14 -9.26
CA PRO A 159 10.46 1.01 -8.47
C PRO A 159 8.94 1.04 -8.27
N ARG A 160 8.25 -0.03 -8.68
CA ARG A 160 6.85 -0.28 -8.36
C ARG A 160 6.79 -1.61 -7.63
N ALA A 161 6.58 -1.63 -6.33
CA ALA A 161 6.10 -2.87 -5.73
C ALA A 161 4.56 -2.89 -5.82
N SER A 162 4.04 -3.90 -6.52
CA SER A 162 2.60 -4.17 -6.51
C SER A 162 2.35 -5.27 -5.50
N SER A 163 1.77 -4.94 -4.34
CA SER A 163 0.98 -5.91 -3.59
C SER A 163 -0.50 -5.51 -3.77
N ARG A 164 -1.34 -6.44 -4.21
CA ARG A 164 -2.67 -6.07 -4.70
C ARG A 164 -3.61 -5.68 -3.56
N ARG A 165 -4.04 -4.42 -3.54
CA ARG A 165 -5.24 -3.88 -2.84
C ARG A 165 -5.16 -3.66 -1.33
N ALA A 166 -5.40 -2.41 -0.91
CA ALA A 166 -5.63 -1.99 0.47
C ALA A 166 -6.89 -2.62 1.03
N ALA A 167 -6.71 -3.67 1.81
CA ALA A 167 -7.71 -4.03 2.76
C ALA A 167 -7.15 -4.61 4.06
N VAL A 168 -8.05 -4.77 5.04
CA VAL A 168 -7.81 -5.46 6.31
C VAL A 168 -8.88 -6.48 6.63
N SER A 169 -8.46 -7.66 7.06
CA SER A 169 -9.22 -8.55 7.95
C SER A 169 -8.72 -8.34 9.38
N SER A 170 -9.58 -8.03 10.36
CA SER A 170 -9.16 -7.83 11.75
C SER A 170 -10.05 -8.58 12.72
N THR A 171 -9.44 -9.37 13.61
CA THR A 171 -10.04 -9.90 14.84
C THR A 171 -9.34 -9.26 16.04
N GLY A 172 -9.89 -8.18 16.62
CA GLY A 172 -9.36 -7.54 17.83
C GLY A 172 -8.70 -6.17 17.62
N SER A 173 -8.69 -5.34 18.66
CA SER A 173 -8.37 -3.89 18.64
C SER A 173 -7.15 -3.47 19.50
N THR A 174 -6.09 -2.92 18.86
CA THR A 174 -4.98 -2.06 19.38
C THR A 174 -3.74 -1.90 18.44
N ALA A 175 -3.82 -1.13 17.34
CA ALA A 175 -2.64 -0.46 16.71
C ALA A 175 -2.98 0.47 15.53
N ARG A 176 -2.13 1.43 15.12
CA ARG A 176 -2.40 2.31 13.94
C ARG A 176 -1.41 2.08 12.80
N ARG A 177 -1.80 2.49 11.58
CA ARG A 177 -0.91 2.56 10.41
C ARG A 177 -0.61 3.98 10.02
N CYS A 178 0.65 4.28 9.73
CA CYS A 178 1.14 5.61 9.40
C CYS A 178 1.91 5.60 8.06
N TRP A 179 1.63 6.54 7.17
CA TRP A 179 2.33 6.72 5.90
C TRP A 179 3.28 7.91 6.02
N SER A 180 4.57 7.66 5.82
CA SER A 180 5.60 8.68 5.98
C SER A 180 6.04 9.25 4.65
N SER A 181 5.93 10.58 4.48
CA SER A 181 6.61 11.28 3.39
C SER A 181 7.99 11.72 3.89
N THR A 182 9.05 11.04 3.47
CA THR A 182 10.44 11.43 3.72
C THR A 182 11.06 12.06 2.48
#